data_AF-A0A8W8J6W2-F1
#
_entry.id   AF-A0A8W8J6W2-F1
#
_cell.length_a   1.000
_cell.length_b   1.000
_cell.length_c   1.000
_cell.angle_alpha   90.00
_cell.angle_beta   90.00
_cell.angle_gamma   90.00
#
_symmetry.space_group_name_H-M   'P 1'
#
loop_
_entity.id
_entity.type
_entity.pdbx_description
1 polymer ?
#
loop_
_entity_poly.entity_id
_entity_poly.type
_entity_poly.pdbx_seq_one_letter_code
_entity_poly.pdbx_strand_id
1 'polypeptide(L)'
;MSGERAWDPWKTFKLSDAERDLIDRRRQTKDRFRIEFNKIYTDPRKDYVLDHNFERWHAYRNNHLQLMNIWHKSNVIGGLLYCTIPCITIAVLWKRAVDKRDRQIMSGELTWRDRIRGIGVLGTTT
;
A
#
# COMPACT_ATOMS: atom_id res chain seq x y z
N MET A 1 -3.32 -13.11 -0.11
CA MET A 1 -3.21 -14.49 -0.61
C MET A 1 -4.23 -14.64 -1.72
N SER A 2 -3.83 -14.53 -2.99
CA SER A 2 -4.74 -14.77 -4.10
C SER A 2 -5.11 -16.25 -4.09
N GLY A 3 -6.41 -16.52 -4.18
CA GLY A 3 -6.99 -17.86 -4.14
C GLY A 3 -6.18 -18.87 -4.93
N GLU A 4 -6.10 -20.05 -4.33
CA GLU A 4 -5.41 -21.24 -4.81
C GLU A 4 -5.46 -21.37 -6.33
N ARG A 5 -4.36 -21.86 -6.92
CA ARG A 5 -4.39 -22.59 -8.19
C ARG A 5 -5.18 -23.89 -8.01
N ALA A 6 -6.41 -23.78 -7.53
CA ALA A 6 -7.35 -24.88 -7.45
C ALA A 6 -7.63 -25.26 -8.90
N TRP A 7 -7.27 -26.51 -9.20
CA TRP A 7 -7.65 -27.20 -10.40
C TRP A 7 -9.15 -26.99 -10.64
N ASP A 8 -9.50 -26.14 -11.60
CA ASP A 8 -10.88 -25.80 -11.94
C ASP A 8 -11.34 -26.79 -13.03
N PRO A 9 -12.11 -27.83 -12.67
CA PRO A 9 -12.47 -28.91 -13.58
C PRO A 9 -13.44 -28.46 -14.67
N TRP A 10 -13.93 -27.21 -14.65
CA TRP A 10 -14.82 -26.67 -15.67
C TRP A 10 -14.09 -25.84 -16.73
N LYS A 11 -12.86 -25.37 -16.43
CA LYS A 11 -11.98 -24.66 -17.39
C LYS A 11 -11.11 -25.59 -18.23
N THR A 12 -11.05 -26.87 -17.90
CA THR A 12 -10.09 -27.83 -18.45
C THR A 12 -10.57 -28.59 -19.69
N PHE A 13 -11.88 -28.60 -20.00
CA PHE A 13 -12.41 -29.58 -20.97
C PHE A 13 -12.67 -29.06 -22.39
N LYS A 14 -12.64 -27.76 -22.67
CA LYS A 14 -12.79 -27.23 -24.05
C LYS A 14 -11.92 -26.00 -24.28
N LEU A 15 -10.61 -26.18 -24.26
CA LEU A 15 -9.68 -25.19 -24.79
C LEU A 15 -9.93 -25.02 -26.30
N SER A 16 -10.46 -23.86 -26.68
CA SER A 16 -10.58 -23.47 -28.09
C SER A 16 -9.20 -23.42 -28.74
N ASP A 17 -9.10 -23.67 -30.05
CA ASP A 17 -7.82 -23.58 -30.78
C ASP A 17 -7.17 -22.20 -30.63
N ALA A 18 -7.98 -21.14 -30.52
CA ALA A 18 -7.51 -19.79 -30.22
C ALA A 18 -6.85 -19.66 -28.83
N GLU A 19 -7.39 -20.35 -27.82
CA GLU A 19 -6.83 -20.33 -26.46
C GLU A 19 -5.54 -21.16 -26.37
N ARG A 20 -5.45 -22.25 -27.13
CA ARG A 20 -4.23 -23.05 -27.25
C ARG A 20 -3.10 -22.23 -27.88
N ASP A 21 -3.39 -21.54 -28.98
CA ASP A 21 -2.42 -20.62 -29.62
C ASP A 21 -1.97 -19.52 -28.65
N LEU A 22 -2.89 -18.92 -27.87
CA LEU A 22 -2.52 -17.93 -26.85
C LEU A 22 -1.62 -18.51 -25.75
N ILE A 23 -1.86 -19.76 -25.32
CA ILE A 23 -1.01 -20.43 -24.33
C ILE A 23 0.39 -20.69 -24.91
N ASP A 24 0.46 -21.17 -26.15
CA ASP A 24 1.74 -21.48 -26.80
C ASP A 24 2.54 -20.21 -27.07
N ARG A 25 1.90 -19.12 -27.52
CA ARG A 25 2.56 -17.80 -27.64
C ARG A 25 3.10 -17.30 -26.30
N ARG A 26 2.36 -17.48 -25.20
CA ARG A 26 2.83 -17.12 -23.85
C ARG A 26 4.02 -17.99 -23.41
N ARG A 27 4.00 -19.28 -23.69
CA ARG A 27 5.11 -20.21 -23.42
C ARG A 27 6.36 -19.83 -24.21
N GLN A 28 6.24 -19.63 -25.52
CA GLN A 28 7.36 -19.22 -26.38
C GLN A 28 7.97 -17.90 -25.93
N THR A 29 7.13 -16.93 -25.54
CA THR A 29 7.59 -15.64 -25.01
C THR A 29 8.37 -15.82 -23.70
N LYS A 30 7.87 -16.65 -22.79
CA LYS A 30 8.55 -16.97 -21.53
C LYS A 30 9.92 -17.64 -21.77
N ASP A 31 9.96 -18.60 -22.67
CA ASP A 31 11.20 -19.32 -22.97
C ASP A 31 12.23 -18.42 -23.64
N ARG A 32 11.80 -17.51 -24.52
CA ARG A 32 12.66 -16.49 -25.12
C ARG A 32 13.32 -15.61 -24.05
N PHE A 33 12.53 -15.07 -23.11
CA PHE A 33 13.08 -14.26 -22.01
C PHE A 33 14.03 -15.05 -21.12
N ARG A 34 13.73 -16.33 -20.86
CA ARG A 34 14.62 -17.19 -20.06
C ARG A 34 15.97 -17.41 -20.76
N ILE A 35 15.97 -17.62 -22.07
CA ILE A 35 17.20 -17.80 -22.86
C ILE A 35 18.02 -16.51 -22.86
N GLU A 36 17.38 -15.36 -23.08
CA GLU A 36 18.05 -14.05 -23.03
C GLU A 36 18.67 -13.77 -21.66
N PHE A 37 17.92 -14.03 -20.59
CA PHE A 37 18.42 -13.88 -19.22
C PHE A 37 19.62 -14.79 -18.95
N ASN A 38 19.51 -16.08 -19.29
CA ASN A 38 20.59 -17.04 -19.09
C ASN A 38 21.85 -16.64 -19.84
N LYS A 39 21.72 -16.16 -21.10
CA LYS A 39 22.86 -15.70 -21.89
C LYS A 39 23.63 -14.56 -21.21
N ILE A 40 22.93 -13.62 -20.59
CA ILE A 40 23.53 -12.48 -19.89
C ILE A 40 24.09 -12.92 -18.53
N TYR A 41 23.37 -13.78 -17.82
CA TYR A 41 23.77 -14.28 -16.50
C TYR A 41 25.02 -15.16 -16.54
N THR A 42 25.19 -15.97 -17.58
CA THR A 42 26.38 -16.83 -17.73
C THR A 42 27.59 -16.12 -18.33
N ASP A 43 27.48 -14.84 -18.70
CA ASP A 43 28.58 -14.07 -19.28
C ASP A 43 29.56 -13.64 -18.17
N PRO A 44 30.81 -14.14 -18.16
CA PRO A 44 31.78 -13.83 -17.10
C PRO A 44 32.28 -12.38 -17.14
N ARG A 45 31.94 -11.60 -18.18
CA ARG A 45 32.33 -10.18 -18.30
C ARG A 45 31.30 -9.22 -17.68
N LYS A 46 30.13 -9.72 -17.29
CA LYS A 46 29.05 -8.91 -16.73
C LYS A 46 28.90 -9.18 -15.25
N ASP A 47 29.08 -8.15 -14.44
CA ASP A 47 28.97 -8.25 -12.99
C ASP A 47 27.51 -8.17 -12.49
N TYR A 48 26.59 -7.69 -13.33
CA TYR A 48 25.17 -7.56 -12.97
C TYR A 48 24.24 -7.84 -14.16
N VAL A 49 23.08 -8.42 -13.84
CA VAL A 49 21.98 -8.62 -14.79
C VAL A 49 20.87 -7.64 -14.44
N LEU A 50 20.68 -6.66 -15.31
CA LEU A 50 19.61 -5.67 -15.18
C LEU A 50 18.30 -6.27 -15.72
N ASP A 51 17.29 -6.44 -14.87
CA ASP A 51 15.95 -6.81 -15.32
C ASP A 51 15.16 -5.56 -15.71
N HIS A 52 15.03 -5.33 -17.01
CA HIS A 52 14.32 -4.18 -17.54
C HIS A 52 12.82 -4.16 -17.17
N ASN A 53 12.20 -5.32 -16.93
CA ASN A 53 10.80 -5.36 -16.47
C ASN A 53 10.69 -4.88 -15.02
N PHE A 54 11.67 -5.22 -14.19
CA PHE A 54 11.77 -4.71 -12.82
C PHE A 54 11.96 -3.20 -12.81
N GLU A 55 12.83 -2.67 -13.68
CA GLU A 55 13.00 -1.22 -13.83
C GLU A 55 11.72 -0.53 -14.28
N ARG A 56 11.01 -1.09 -15.26
CA ARG A 56 9.72 -0.54 -15.71
C ARG A 56 8.68 -0.54 -14.61
N TRP A 57 8.65 -1.59 -13.78
CA TRP A 57 7.76 -1.65 -12.63
C TRP A 57 8.12 -0.57 -11.60
N HIS A 58 9.39 -0.38 -11.30
CA HIS A 58 9.87 0.70 -10.44
C HIS A 58 9.56 2.09 -11.03
N ALA A 59 9.81 2.29 -12.32
CA ALA A 59 9.51 3.54 -13.02
C ALA A 59 8.01 3.86 -12.98
N TYR A 60 7.15 2.86 -13.17
CA TYR A 60 5.70 3.03 -13.05
C TYR A 60 5.28 3.44 -11.63
N ARG A 61 5.87 2.83 -10.60
CA ARG A 61 5.60 3.16 -9.20
C ARG A 61 6.06 4.58 -8.85
N ASN A 62 7.24 4.97 -9.33
CA ASN A 62 7.80 6.30 -9.07
C ASN A 62 7.06 7.40 -9.85
N ASN A 63 6.61 7.10 -11.08
CA ASN A 63 5.85 8.03 -11.91
C ASN A 63 4.33 7.96 -11.64
N HIS A 64 3.90 7.31 -10.55
CA HIS A 64 2.49 7.12 -10.24
C HIS A 64 1.71 8.45 -10.20
N LEU A 65 2.33 9.51 -9.66
CA LEU A 65 1.71 10.84 -9.59
C LEU A 65 1.49 11.47 -10.97
N GLN A 66 2.39 11.25 -11.93
CA GLN A 66 2.24 11.77 -13.31
C GLN A 66 1.16 11.03 -14.08
N LEU A 67 0.96 9.74 -13.77
CA LEU A 67 -0.07 8.89 -14.36
C LEU A 67 -1.43 9.03 -13.65
N MET A 68 -1.48 9.75 -12.53
CA MET A 68 -2.68 9.89 -11.72
C MET A 68 -3.57 11.00 -12.28
N ASN A 69 -4.78 10.63 -12.72
CA ASN A 69 -5.82 11.61 -12.99
C ASN A 69 -6.35 12.18 -11.67
N ILE A 70 -6.07 13.47 -11.43
CA ILE A 70 -6.41 14.19 -10.18
C ILE A 70 -7.93 14.10 -9.88
N TRP A 71 -8.76 14.14 -10.92
CA TRP A 71 -10.23 14.16 -10.79
C TRP A 71 -10.88 12.77 -10.73
N HIS A 72 -10.09 11.70 -10.70
CA HIS A 72 -10.67 10.37 -10.58
C HIS A 72 -11.31 10.20 -9.19
N LYS A 73 -12.56 9.72 -9.15
CA LYS A 73 -13.36 9.60 -7.92
C LYS A 73 -12.60 8.86 -6.80
N SER A 74 -11.82 7.84 -7.14
CA SER A 74 -11.01 7.09 -6.17
C SER A 74 -9.96 7.95 -5.47
N ASN A 75 -9.36 8.93 -6.15
CA ASN A 75 -8.29 9.76 -5.60
C ASN A 75 -8.85 10.83 -4.67
N VAL A 76 -10.00 11.40 -5.04
CA VAL A 76 -10.73 12.35 -4.19
C VAL A 76 -11.27 11.65 -2.93
N ILE A 77 -11.92 10.50 -3.09
CA ILE A 77 -12.45 9.72 -1.95
C ILE A 77 -11.30 9.21 -1.09
N GLY A 78 -10.21 8.71 -1.70
CA GLY A 78 -9.02 8.28 -1.00
C GLY A 78 -8.39 9.43 -0.18
N GLY A 79 -8.19 10.60 -0.79
CA GLY A 79 -7.66 11.77 -0.09
C GLY A 79 -8.52 12.19 1.11
N LEU A 80 -9.84 12.21 0.96
CA LEU A 80 -10.76 12.53 2.05
C LEU A 80 -10.71 11.50 3.17
N LEU A 81 -10.77 10.21 2.84
CA LEU A 81 -10.82 9.12 3.82
C LEU A 81 -9.50 8.93 4.56
N TYR A 82 -8.36 9.05 3.86
CA TYR A 82 -7.05 8.74 4.43
C TYR A 82 -6.34 9.96 5.01
N CYS A 83 -6.62 11.17 4.54
CA CYS A 83 -5.98 12.38 5.08
C CYS A 83 -6.96 13.21 5.91
N THR A 84 -8.09 13.59 5.34
CA THR A 84 -8.98 14.59 5.97
C THR A 84 -9.69 14.03 7.20
N ILE A 85 -10.29 12.84 7.11
CA ILE A 85 -11.02 12.25 8.24
C ILE A 85 -10.11 11.99 9.45
N PRO A 86 -8.93 11.35 9.32
CA PRO A 86 -8.03 11.13 10.46
C PRO A 86 -7.54 12.43 11.11
N CYS A 87 -7.23 13.46 10.31
CA CYS A 87 -6.85 14.76 10.86
C CYS A 87 -7.98 15.40 11.66
N ILE A 88 -9.21 15.35 11.15
CA ILE A 88 -10.39 15.90 11.86
C ILE A 88 -10.66 15.09 13.14
N THR A 89 -10.61 13.76 13.09
CA THR A 89 -10.87 12.94 14.28
C THR A 89 -9.86 13.20 15.38
N ILE A 90 -8.57 13.29 15.04
CA ILE A 90 -7.51 13.64 16.00
C ILE A 90 -7.77 15.03 16.59
N ALA A 91 -8.10 16.02 15.76
CA ALA A 91 -8.38 17.39 16.22
C ALA A 91 -9.59 17.46 17.17
N VAL A 92 -10.67 16.72 16.86
CA VAL A 92 -11.87 16.67 17.72
C VAL A 92 -11.58 15.97 19.04
N LEU A 93 -10.85 14.85 19.01
CA LEU A 93 -10.44 14.13 20.22
C LEU A 93 -9.57 15.00 21.11
N TRP A 94 -8.62 15.72 20.51
CA TRP A 94 -7.75 16.64 21.24
C TRP A 94 -8.55 17.79 21.88
N LYS A 95 -9.44 18.43 21.11
CA LYS A 95 -10.31 19.49 21.65
C LYS A 95 -11.17 19.01 22.82
N ARG A 96 -11.78 17.83 22.69
CA ARG A 96 -12.57 17.22 23.79
C ARG A 96 -11.72 16.94 25.03
N ALA A 97 -10.47 16.51 24.85
CA ALA A 97 -9.55 16.30 25.97
C ALA A 97 -9.21 17.62 26.68
N VAL A 98 -8.99 18.69 25.93
CA VAL A 98 -8.76 20.05 26.47
C VAL A 98 -10.00 20.55 27.21
N ASP A 99 -11.18 20.52 26.56
CA ASP A 99 -12.43 20.98 27.17
C ASP A 99 -12.77 20.21 28.46
N LYS A 100 -12.51 18.89 28.49
CA LYS A 100 -12.70 18.06 29.69
C LYS A 100 -11.74 18.49 30.81
N ARG A 101 -10.47 18.73 30.49
CA ARG A 101 -9.46 19.18 31.45
C ARG A 101 -9.82 20.56 32.02
N ASP A 102 -10.30 21.47 31.18
CA ASP A 102 -10.74 22.80 31.61
C ASP A 102 -11.95 22.73 32.54
N ARG A 103 -12.92 21.85 32.26
CA ARG A 103 -14.04 21.61 33.17
C ARG A 103 -13.60 21.07 34.53
N GLN A 104 -12.66 20.11 34.55
CA GLN A 104 -12.11 19.55 35.80
C GLN A 104 -11.31 20.58 36.60
N ILE A 105 -10.68 21.54 35.92
CA ILE A 105 -10.00 22.67 36.53
C ILE A 105 -11.03 23.61 37.21
N MET A 106 -12.13 23.90 36.52
CA MET A 106 -13.20 24.80 37.00
C MET A 106 -14.04 24.19 38.13
N SER A 107 -14.31 22.87 38.10
CA SER A 107 -15.05 22.17 39.15
C SER A 107 -14.23 21.97 40.44
N GLY A 108 -12.93 22.27 40.41
CA GLY A 108 -12.03 22.04 41.54
C GLY A 108 -11.60 20.58 41.72
N GLU A 109 -12.06 19.66 40.86
CA GLU A 109 -11.64 18.25 40.87
C GLU A 109 -10.14 18.09 40.59
N LEU A 110 -9.54 19.01 39.82
CA LEU A 110 -8.11 19.00 39.51
C LEU A 110 -7.34 19.99 40.39
N THR A 111 -6.57 19.48 41.35
CA THR A 111 -5.74 20.30 42.25
C THR A 111 -4.60 20.99 41.50
N TRP A 112 -4.14 22.16 41.97
CA TRP A 112 -3.10 22.96 41.31
C TRP A 112 -1.79 22.19 41.07
N ARG A 113 -1.42 21.28 41.97
CA ARG A 113 -0.22 20.43 41.84
C ARG A 113 -0.30 19.47 40.66
N ASP A 114 -1.49 18.96 40.35
CA ASP A 114 -1.70 18.01 39.26
C ASP A 114 -1.83 18.69 37.89
N ARG A 115 -2.13 20.00 37.87
CA ARG A 115 -2.18 20.80 36.63
C ARG A 115 -0.83 20.91 35.94
N ILE A 116 0.26 20.93 36.72
CA ILE A 116 1.65 21.13 36.24
C ILE A 116 2.26 19.83 35.70
N ARG A 117 1.85 18.66 36.22
CA ARG A 117 2.33 17.34 35.77
C ARG A 117 1.70 16.85 34.45
N GLY A 118 0.67 17.52 33.95
CA GLY A 118 -0.13 17.10 32.80
C GLY A 118 0.45 17.43 31.42
N ILE A 119 1.77 17.57 31.29
CA ILE A 119 2.47 17.58 29.99
C ILE A 119 3.30 16.29 29.91
N GLY A 120 2.65 15.12 29.86
CA GLY A 120 3.35 13.89 29.46
C GLY A 120 3.17 12.62 30.29
N VAL A 121 2.13 12.44 31.11
CA VAL A 121 1.89 11.13 31.75
C VAL A 121 0.60 10.50 31.25
N LEU A 122 0.69 9.94 30.05
CA LEU A 122 -0.11 8.77 29.68
C LEU A 122 0.37 7.61 30.56
N GLY A 123 -0.37 7.34 31.64
CA GLY A 123 -0.27 6.08 32.37
C GLY A 123 0.79 6.03 33.46
N THR A 124 0.39 6.33 34.70
CA THR A 124 0.79 5.51 35.84
C THR A 124 -0.36 5.56 36.84
N THR A 125 -1.24 4.56 36.76
CA THR A 125 -2.10 4.13 37.85
C THR A 125 -1.25 3.35 38.85
N THR A 126 -1.16 3.85 40.07
CA THR A 126 -1.02 3.07 41.31
C THR A 126 -1.70 3.85 42.43
#